data_AF-A0A838N2Y3-F1
#
_entry.id   AF-A0A838N2Y3-F1
#
_cell.length_a   1.000
_cell.length_b   1.000
_cell.length_c   1.000
_cell.angle_alpha   90.00
_cell.angle_beta   90.00
_cell.angle_gamma   90.00
#
_symmetry.space_group_name_H-M   'P 1'
#
loop_
_entity.id
_entity.type
_entity.pdbx_description
1 polymer ?
#
loop_
_entity_poly.entity_id
_entity_poly.type
_entity_poly.pdbx_seq_one_letter_code
_entity_poly.pdbx_strand_id
1 'polypeptide(L)'
;MVDALARDLVFGRDFTIDRTVRSVDLTARGQERLEELSDDTGFWKGKRRREELVTQALVAKYCFVRDEQYLIDEEGKIQIIDEFTGRVMADRSWRHGLHQAIEIKEQVNVTADKENLARLSFQRFFRQYPHMAGMTGTAWESSPELWQIYQRPVIRIPTNKPCIRTLLPTRMFDTMDEKWEAVVARVIELNDTGVPVLIGTRSVLASQEVSRRLAASHKPHRVLNASQTKAEAEIIAQAGQAKQITVATNMAGRGTDILLGREVAAIGGLHVISAEPHGSGRVDRQLFGRAARQGDPGSAQMFTSAEDDLFTRHAKRLRKSWRLIGAEKLIRFAQAKAERLARFNRKQVLKSDDWMDTALPF
;
A
#
# COMPACT_ATOMS: atom_id res chain seq x y z
N MET A 1 33.64 -1.75 -14.31
CA MET A 1 34.77 -2.02 -13.41
C MET A 1 34.31 -2.63 -12.09
N VAL A 2 33.47 -1.95 -11.28
CA VAL A 2 32.96 -2.55 -10.02
C VAL A 2 32.17 -3.83 -10.21
N ASP A 3 31.34 -3.93 -11.25
CA ASP A 3 30.65 -5.17 -11.57
C ASP A 3 31.61 -6.32 -11.93
N ALA A 4 32.78 -6.02 -12.52
CA ALA A 4 33.81 -7.02 -12.78
C ALA A 4 34.47 -7.49 -11.48
N LEU A 5 34.84 -6.57 -10.58
CA LEU A 5 35.38 -6.90 -9.26
C LEU A 5 34.40 -7.76 -8.44
N ALA A 6 33.11 -7.43 -8.48
CA ALA A 6 32.06 -8.20 -7.82
C ALA A 6 31.87 -9.60 -8.44
N ARG A 7 32.27 -9.83 -9.70
CA ARG A 7 32.27 -11.18 -10.32
C ARG A 7 33.46 -12.02 -9.86
N ASP A 8 34.58 -11.40 -9.51
CA ASP A 8 35.82 -12.10 -9.12
C ASP A 8 35.86 -12.51 -7.63
N LEU A 9 34.88 -12.06 -6.84
CA LEU A 9 34.64 -12.50 -5.46
C LEU A 9 33.76 -13.76 -5.43
N VAL A 10 34.09 -14.69 -4.53
CA VAL A 10 33.45 -16.00 -4.40
C VAL A 10 32.54 -16.07 -3.18
N PHE A 11 31.27 -16.44 -3.41
CA PHE A 11 30.27 -16.63 -2.34
C PHE A 11 30.72 -17.67 -1.30
N GLY A 12 30.50 -17.38 -0.01
CA GLY A 12 30.85 -18.25 1.12
C GLY A 12 32.33 -18.19 1.52
N ARG A 13 33.20 -17.62 0.67
CA ARG A 13 34.62 -17.41 0.95
C ARG A 13 34.94 -15.93 1.16
N ASP A 14 34.55 -15.12 0.18
CA ASP A 14 34.89 -13.69 0.11
C ASP A 14 33.72 -12.81 0.62
N PHE A 15 32.50 -13.33 0.61
CA PHE A 15 31.33 -12.64 1.17
C PHE A 15 30.23 -13.62 1.58
N THR A 16 29.36 -13.18 2.47
CA THR A 16 28.13 -13.87 2.89
C THR A 16 26.90 -13.06 2.46
N ILE A 17 25.76 -13.75 2.30
CA ILE A 17 24.50 -13.12 1.90
C ILE A 17 23.44 -13.48 2.94
N ASP A 18 22.75 -12.47 3.48
CA ASP A 18 21.48 -12.67 4.17
C ASP A 18 20.34 -12.22 3.25
N ARG A 19 19.65 -13.20 2.65
CA ARG A 19 18.51 -12.95 1.76
C ARG A 19 17.28 -12.43 2.50
N THR A 20 17.19 -12.60 3.81
CA THR A 20 16.04 -12.15 4.62
C THR A 20 16.05 -10.64 4.76
N VAL A 21 17.22 -10.06 5.03
CA VAL A 21 17.40 -8.60 5.15
C VAL A 21 17.99 -7.96 3.89
N ARG A 22 18.33 -8.78 2.88
CA ARG A 22 18.94 -8.38 1.61
C ARG A 22 20.24 -7.60 1.81
N SER A 23 21.10 -8.13 2.69
CA SER A 23 22.43 -7.60 2.92
C SER A 23 23.48 -8.57 2.40
N VAL A 24 24.63 -8.00 2.05
CA VAL A 24 25.85 -8.72 1.74
C VAL A 24 26.92 -8.19 2.68
N ASP A 25 27.64 -9.09 3.33
CA ASP A 25 28.74 -8.75 4.22
C ASP A 25 30.04 -9.33 3.63
N LEU A 26 31.04 -8.48 3.44
CA LEU A 26 32.38 -8.92 2.99
C LEU A 26 33.09 -9.63 4.16
N THR A 27 33.71 -10.77 3.89
CA THR A 27 34.60 -11.42 4.85
C THR A 27 35.94 -10.68 4.90
N ALA A 28 36.75 -10.91 5.94
CA ALA A 28 38.11 -10.35 6.00
C ALA A 28 38.93 -10.71 4.75
N ARG A 29 38.82 -11.96 4.28
CA ARG A 29 39.44 -12.42 3.04
C ARG A 29 38.90 -11.72 1.79
N GLY A 30 37.60 -11.43 1.74
CA GLY A 30 37.00 -10.66 0.65
C GLY A 30 37.49 -9.22 0.61
N GLN A 31 37.74 -8.61 1.76
CA GLN A 31 38.33 -7.27 1.86
C GLN A 31 39.77 -7.26 1.34
N GLU A 32 40.60 -8.21 1.75
CA GLU A 32 41.99 -8.37 1.25
C GLU A 32 42.01 -8.60 -0.27
N ARG A 33 41.20 -9.54 -0.76
CA ARG A 33 41.09 -9.83 -2.20
C ARG A 33 40.60 -8.61 -2.99
N LEU A 34 39.70 -7.82 -2.40
CA LEU A 34 39.24 -6.59 -3.02
C LEU A 34 40.33 -5.52 -3.09
N GLU A 35 41.22 -5.45 -2.11
CA GLU A 35 42.42 -4.59 -2.15
C GLU A 35 43.39 -5.03 -3.25
N GLU A 36 43.66 -6.34 -3.38
CA GLU A 36 44.55 -6.91 -4.40
C GLU A 36 44.06 -6.66 -5.83
N LEU A 37 42.74 -6.76 -6.06
CA LEU A 37 42.14 -6.64 -7.39
C LEU A 37 41.95 -5.18 -7.85
N SER A 38 42.18 -4.21 -6.96
CA SER A 38 41.85 -2.82 -7.21
C SER A 38 43.08 -1.96 -7.44
N ASP A 39 43.08 -1.22 -8.55
CA ASP A 39 44.10 -0.19 -8.80
C ASP A 39 43.81 1.08 -8.00
N ASP A 40 44.86 1.73 -7.49
CA ASP A 40 44.78 2.90 -6.59
C ASP A 40 44.52 4.25 -7.31
N THR A 41 43.83 4.20 -8.45
CA THR A 41 43.61 5.37 -9.30
C THR A 41 42.12 5.77 -9.36
N GLY A 42 41.83 7.08 -9.26
CA GLY A 42 40.51 7.67 -9.48
C GLY A 42 39.55 7.73 -8.26
N PHE A 43 38.25 7.83 -8.55
CA PHE A 43 37.13 8.10 -7.61
C PHE A 43 36.91 7.01 -6.52
N TRP A 44 37.61 5.88 -6.61
CA TRP A 44 37.42 4.66 -5.81
C TRP A 44 38.64 4.35 -4.92
N LYS A 45 39.54 5.34 -4.75
CA LYS A 45 40.77 5.25 -3.94
C LYS A 45 40.51 5.04 -2.44
N GLY A 46 39.34 5.48 -1.95
CA GLY A 46 38.96 5.25 -0.56
C GLY A 46 38.51 3.81 -0.34
N LYS A 47 39.25 3.05 0.49
CA LYS A 47 38.92 1.66 0.88
C LYS A 47 37.43 1.47 1.20
N ARG A 48 36.90 2.30 2.11
CA ARG A 48 35.49 2.24 2.53
C ARG A 48 34.51 2.43 1.36
N ARG A 49 34.80 3.37 0.45
CA ARG A 49 33.94 3.65 -0.69
C ARG A 49 33.94 2.50 -1.71
N ARG A 50 35.11 1.89 -1.90
CA ARG A 50 35.31 0.69 -2.73
C ARG A 50 34.48 -0.48 -2.19
N GLU A 51 34.59 -0.74 -0.90
CA GLU A 51 33.80 -1.77 -0.20
C GLU A 51 32.29 -1.50 -0.34
N GLU A 52 31.84 -0.27 -0.09
CA GLU A 52 30.42 0.10 -0.22
C GLU A 52 29.88 -0.18 -1.62
N LEU A 53 30.60 0.21 -2.68
CA LEU A 53 30.14 0.05 -4.06
C LEU A 53 30.14 -1.40 -4.52
N VAL A 54 31.13 -2.20 -4.12
CA VAL A 54 31.18 -3.64 -4.40
C VAL A 54 30.06 -4.36 -3.66
N THR A 55 29.82 -4.01 -2.40
CA THR A 55 28.69 -4.55 -1.63
C THR A 55 27.37 -4.24 -2.31
N GLN A 56 27.14 -3.03 -2.83
CA GLN A 56 25.92 -2.70 -3.58
C GLN A 56 25.80 -3.52 -4.88
N ALA A 57 26.89 -3.73 -5.61
CA ALA A 57 26.89 -4.58 -6.80
C ALA A 57 26.55 -6.04 -6.47
N LEU A 58 27.11 -6.58 -5.38
CA LEU A 58 26.78 -7.92 -4.90
C LEU A 58 25.31 -8.02 -4.44
N VAL A 59 24.80 -7.02 -3.73
CA VAL A 59 23.38 -6.94 -3.34
C VAL A 59 22.49 -6.92 -4.59
N ALA A 60 22.76 -6.06 -5.58
CA ALA A 60 22.02 -6.02 -6.84
C ALA A 60 22.03 -7.36 -7.59
N LYS A 61 23.17 -8.05 -7.58
CA LYS A 61 23.37 -9.33 -8.28
C LYS A 61 22.63 -10.49 -7.60
N TYR A 62 22.71 -10.60 -6.27
CA TYR A 62 22.26 -11.78 -5.55
C TYR A 62 20.94 -11.62 -4.78
N CYS A 63 20.54 -10.39 -4.47
CA CYS A 63 19.33 -10.10 -3.67
C CYS A 63 18.18 -9.51 -4.49
N PHE A 64 18.43 -9.05 -5.71
CA PHE A 64 17.43 -8.48 -6.61
C PHE A 64 17.35 -9.31 -7.88
N VAL A 65 16.16 -9.78 -8.20
CA VAL A 65 15.83 -10.66 -9.31
C VAL A 65 14.86 -9.93 -10.22
N ARG A 66 15.13 -9.99 -11.53
CA ARG A 66 14.26 -9.47 -12.56
C ARG A 66 12.91 -10.20 -12.51
N ASP A 67 11.84 -9.49 -12.80
CA ASP A 67 10.43 -9.94 -12.79
C ASP A 67 9.88 -10.28 -11.40
N GLU A 68 10.69 -10.20 -10.34
CA GLU A 68 10.23 -10.27 -8.95
C GLU A 68 10.27 -8.90 -8.26
N GLN A 69 11.44 -8.24 -8.24
CA GLN A 69 11.63 -6.96 -7.55
C GLN A 69 11.70 -5.76 -8.51
N TYR A 70 11.94 -6.00 -9.79
CA TYR A 70 11.90 -4.97 -10.83
C TYR A 70 11.61 -5.53 -12.21
N LEU A 71 11.20 -4.64 -13.10
CA LEU A 71 11.00 -4.86 -14.52
C LEU A 71 11.93 -3.92 -15.29
N ILE A 72 12.17 -4.26 -16.55
CA ILE A 72 12.77 -3.36 -17.53
C ILE A 72 11.65 -2.97 -18.48
N ASP A 73 11.39 -1.68 -18.64
CA ASP A 73 10.40 -1.19 -19.60
C ASP A 73 10.93 -1.21 -21.05
N GLU A 74 10.06 -0.87 -21.99
CA GLU A 74 10.38 -0.86 -23.43
C GLU A 74 11.47 0.16 -23.79
N GLU A 75 11.69 1.17 -22.95
CA GLU A 75 12.74 2.19 -23.09
C GLU A 75 14.07 1.76 -22.44
N GLY A 76 14.11 0.58 -21.81
CA GLY A 76 15.29 0.04 -21.13
C GLY A 76 15.48 0.56 -19.70
N LYS A 77 14.49 1.20 -19.09
CA LYS A 77 14.57 1.75 -17.74
C LYS A 77 14.09 0.75 -16.69
N ILE A 78 14.80 0.70 -15.56
CA ILE A 78 14.47 -0.15 -14.41
C ILE A 78 13.27 0.43 -13.65
N GLN A 79 12.21 -0.35 -13.48
CA GLN A 79 11.03 0.02 -12.72
C GLN A 79 10.83 -0.93 -11.53
N ILE A 80 10.75 -0.37 -10.33
CA ILE A 80 10.62 -1.17 -9.09
C ILE A 80 9.22 -1.80 -9.02
N ILE A 81 9.15 -3.07 -8.67
CA ILE A 81 7.88 -3.73 -8.33
C ILE A 81 7.68 -3.66 -6.81
N ASP A 82 6.50 -3.21 -6.38
CA ASP A 82 6.07 -3.40 -5.00
C ASP A 82 5.70 -4.88 -4.79
N GLU A 83 6.54 -5.60 -4.05
CA GLU A 83 6.41 -7.04 -3.80
C GLU A 83 5.09 -7.46 -3.15
N PHE A 84 4.38 -6.56 -2.48
CA PHE A 84 3.09 -6.88 -1.85
C PHE A 84 1.92 -6.68 -2.81
N THR A 85 2.09 -5.84 -3.82
CA THR A 85 0.98 -5.44 -4.70
C THR A 85 1.18 -5.78 -6.16
N GLY A 86 2.40 -6.19 -6.55
CA GLY A 86 2.80 -6.40 -7.94
C GLY A 86 2.81 -5.11 -8.78
N ARG A 87 2.67 -3.93 -8.14
CA ARG A 87 2.57 -2.66 -8.84
C ARG A 87 3.93 -2.13 -9.22
N VAL A 88 4.01 -1.63 -10.44
CA VAL A 88 5.16 -0.89 -10.94
C VAL A 88 5.23 0.49 -10.29
N MET A 89 6.41 0.86 -9.81
CA MET A 89 6.73 2.14 -9.17
C MET A 89 7.77 2.90 -9.98
N ALA A 90 7.41 3.32 -11.20
CA ALA A 90 8.33 3.89 -12.20
C ALA A 90 9.07 5.18 -11.76
N ASP A 91 8.53 5.90 -10.78
CA ASP A 91 9.12 7.12 -10.23
C ASP A 91 10.04 6.89 -9.02
N ARG A 92 10.16 5.64 -8.56
CA ARG A 92 11.01 5.29 -7.43
C ARG A 92 12.34 4.70 -7.90
N SER A 93 13.40 5.09 -7.22
CA SER A 93 14.73 4.49 -7.34
C SER A 93 15.18 3.97 -5.97
N TRP A 94 16.04 2.95 -5.98
CA TRP A 94 16.74 2.54 -4.77
C TRP A 94 17.85 3.52 -4.45
N ARG A 95 18.18 3.63 -3.16
CA ARG A 95 19.16 4.59 -2.63
C ARG A 95 20.59 4.04 -2.67
N HIS A 96 21.56 4.91 -2.40
CA HIS A 96 22.98 4.55 -2.19
C HIS A 96 23.62 3.83 -3.38
N GLY A 97 23.23 4.18 -4.61
CA GLY A 97 23.82 3.59 -5.82
C GLY A 97 23.24 2.22 -6.20
N LEU A 98 22.31 1.65 -5.42
CA LEU A 98 21.76 0.32 -5.70
C LEU A 98 20.95 0.28 -7.02
N HIS A 99 20.25 1.37 -7.35
CA HIS A 99 19.50 1.44 -8.60
C HIS A 99 20.44 1.38 -9.81
N GLN A 100 21.51 2.16 -9.76
CA GLN A 100 22.56 2.17 -10.78
C GLN A 100 23.30 0.83 -10.84
N ALA A 101 23.51 0.16 -9.71
CA ALA A 101 24.09 -1.19 -9.69
C ALA A 101 23.20 -2.22 -10.43
N ILE A 102 21.87 -2.11 -10.29
CA ILE A 102 20.91 -2.96 -11.03
C ILE A 102 20.90 -2.57 -12.52
N GLU A 103 20.95 -1.28 -12.86
CA GLU A 103 21.07 -0.83 -14.26
C GLU A 103 22.33 -1.39 -14.94
N ILE A 104 23.48 -1.35 -14.24
CA ILE A 104 24.75 -1.93 -14.72
C ILE A 104 24.63 -3.45 -14.89
N LYS A 105 24.02 -4.13 -13.91
CA LYS A 105 23.81 -5.59 -13.95
C LYS A 105 23.01 -6.01 -15.18
N GLU A 106 21.94 -5.29 -15.49
CA GLU A 106 21.05 -5.56 -16.63
C GLU A 106 21.56 -4.96 -17.95
N GLN A 107 22.73 -4.32 -17.94
CA GLN A 107 23.37 -3.71 -19.11
C GLN A 107 22.50 -2.64 -19.80
N VAL A 108 21.73 -1.89 -19.01
CA VAL A 108 20.92 -0.77 -19.49
C VAL A 108 21.64 0.56 -19.27
N ASN A 109 21.09 1.64 -19.87
CA ASN A 109 21.65 2.97 -19.70
C ASN A 109 21.59 3.40 -18.23
N VAL A 110 22.75 3.66 -17.64
CA VAL A 110 22.87 4.08 -16.24
C VAL A 110 22.34 5.50 -16.10
N THR A 111 21.32 5.66 -15.27
CA THR A 111 20.77 6.99 -14.99
C THR A 111 21.64 7.73 -14.00
N ALA A 112 21.79 9.05 -14.21
CA ALA A 112 22.49 9.91 -13.26
C ALA A 112 21.79 9.87 -11.90
N ASP A 113 22.58 9.92 -10.82
CA ASP A 113 22.02 9.92 -9.47
C ASP A 113 21.10 11.14 -9.27
N LYS A 114 19.89 10.89 -8.79
CA LYS A 114 18.92 11.95 -8.54
C LYS A 114 19.23 12.57 -7.19
N GLU A 115 19.97 13.67 -7.20
CA GLU A 115 20.21 14.45 -5.99
C GLU A 115 18.91 15.11 -5.50
N ASN A 116 18.57 14.91 -4.23
CA ASN A 116 17.41 15.54 -3.63
C ASN A 116 17.77 16.97 -3.20
N LEU A 117 17.50 17.95 -4.07
CA LEU A 117 17.83 19.36 -3.81
C LEU A 117 17.02 19.97 -2.67
N ALA A 118 15.76 19.57 -2.54
CA ALA A 118 14.86 20.06 -1.51
C ALA A 118 13.82 19.01 -1.12
N ARG A 119 13.47 19.00 0.16
CA ARG A 119 12.44 18.14 0.73
C ARG A 119 11.58 18.93 1.70
N LEU A 120 10.27 18.72 1.61
CA LEU A 120 9.31 19.29 2.53
C LEU A 120 8.25 18.25 2.89
N SER A 121 7.94 18.07 4.17
CA SER A 121 6.82 17.24 4.57
C SER A 121 5.49 17.95 4.29
N PHE A 122 4.41 17.18 4.12
CA PHE A 122 3.07 17.76 4.00
C PHE A 122 2.69 18.55 5.25
N GLN A 123 3.08 18.07 6.43
CA GLN A 123 2.80 18.74 7.69
C GLN A 123 3.42 20.13 7.70
N ARG A 124 4.69 20.25 7.31
CA ARG A 124 5.39 21.53 7.24
C ARG A 124 4.83 22.41 6.13
N PHE A 125 4.61 21.85 4.95
CA PHE A 125 4.04 22.58 3.82
C PHE A 125 2.70 23.26 4.18
N PHE A 126 1.76 22.52 4.75
CA PHE A 126 0.46 23.10 5.10
C PHE A 126 0.56 24.10 6.26
N ARG A 127 1.49 23.93 7.21
CA ARG A 127 1.70 24.89 8.31
C ARG A 127 2.13 26.29 7.85
N GLN A 128 2.64 26.44 6.61
CA GLN A 128 3.03 27.73 6.06
C GLN A 128 1.84 28.60 5.63
N TYR A 129 0.64 28.02 5.48
CA TYR A 129 -0.54 28.76 5.07
C TYR A 129 -1.12 29.55 6.25
N PRO A 130 -1.32 30.88 6.12
CA PRO A 130 -1.93 31.70 7.18
C PRO A 130 -3.35 31.24 7.54
N HIS A 131 -4.08 30.77 6.53
CA HIS A 131 -5.44 30.24 6.67
C HIS A 131 -5.49 28.81 6.15
N MET A 132 -5.97 27.90 7.00
CA MET A 132 -6.13 26.49 6.67
C MET A 132 -7.50 25.99 7.12
N ALA A 133 -8.20 25.35 6.19
CA ALA A 133 -9.42 24.60 6.44
C ALA A 133 -9.35 23.25 5.69
N GLY A 134 -10.19 22.31 6.08
CA GLY A 134 -10.26 21.01 5.43
C GLY A 134 -11.60 20.33 5.66
N MET A 135 -11.99 19.48 4.72
CA MET A 135 -13.23 18.71 4.78
C MET A 135 -12.95 17.23 4.55
N THR A 136 -13.61 16.37 5.31
CA THR A 136 -13.55 14.91 5.16
C THR A 136 -14.69 14.26 5.92
N GLY A 137 -15.14 13.10 5.46
CA GLY A 137 -16.15 12.30 6.17
C GLY A 137 -15.63 11.56 7.41
N THR A 138 -14.31 11.50 7.63
CA THR A 138 -13.71 10.62 8.66
C THR A 138 -12.54 11.27 9.43
N ALA A 139 -12.71 12.50 9.93
CA ALA A 139 -11.67 13.21 10.71
C ALA A 139 -11.71 12.95 12.23
N TRP A 140 -12.84 12.49 12.78
CA TRP A 140 -13.08 12.53 14.23
C TRP A 140 -12.02 11.84 15.07
N GLU A 141 -11.61 10.63 14.68
CA GLU A 141 -10.62 9.80 15.37
C GLU A 141 -9.20 10.37 15.23
N SER A 142 -8.97 11.18 14.20
CA SER A 142 -7.72 11.89 13.95
C SER A 142 -7.74 13.31 14.52
N SER A 143 -8.81 13.72 15.22
CA SER A 143 -8.92 15.07 15.79
C SER A 143 -7.79 15.44 16.76
N PRO A 144 -7.29 14.54 17.64
CA PRO A 144 -6.17 14.92 18.52
C PRO A 144 -4.89 15.16 17.73
N GLU A 145 -4.69 14.40 16.64
CA GLU A 145 -3.51 14.55 15.78
C GLU A 145 -3.61 15.81 14.90
N LEU A 146 -4.79 16.12 14.37
CA LEU A 146 -5.04 17.37 13.63
C LEU A 146 -4.86 18.60 14.51
N TRP A 147 -5.31 18.54 15.77
CA TRP A 147 -5.05 19.58 16.75
C TRP A 147 -3.55 19.70 17.05
N GLN A 148 -2.88 18.58 17.36
CA GLN A 148 -1.45 18.57 17.68
C GLN A 148 -0.59 19.18 16.57
N ILE A 149 -0.87 18.85 15.30
CA ILE A 149 -0.02 19.23 14.17
C ILE A 149 -0.41 20.59 13.59
N TYR A 150 -1.72 20.84 13.42
CA TYR A 150 -2.21 22.00 12.66
C TYR A 150 -2.96 23.03 13.53
N GLN A 151 -3.15 22.74 14.83
CA GLN A 151 -3.96 23.55 15.74
C GLN A 151 -5.36 23.83 15.16
N ARG A 152 -5.93 22.83 14.48
CA ARG A 152 -7.25 22.92 13.85
C ARG A 152 -8.26 22.06 14.59
N PRO A 153 -9.37 22.64 15.08
CA PRO A 153 -10.45 21.85 15.67
C PRO A 153 -11.18 21.06 14.59
N VAL A 154 -11.69 19.89 14.96
CA VAL A 154 -12.54 19.07 14.09
C VAL A 154 -13.99 19.24 14.52
N ILE A 155 -14.82 19.79 13.63
CA ILE A 155 -16.26 19.98 13.87
C ILE A 155 -17.02 18.92 13.08
N ARG A 156 -17.89 18.17 13.76
CA ARG A 156 -18.76 17.17 13.12
C ARG A 156 -20.03 17.84 12.64
N ILE A 157 -20.18 17.96 11.31
CA ILE A 157 -21.41 18.46 10.70
C ILE A 157 -22.47 17.35 10.69
N PRO A 158 -23.73 17.61 11.11
CA PRO A 158 -24.83 16.66 10.99
C PRO A 158 -25.08 16.27 9.53
N THR A 159 -25.61 15.07 9.31
CA THR A 159 -26.02 14.64 7.97
C THR A 159 -27.33 15.32 7.58
N ASN A 160 -27.50 15.64 6.30
CA ASN A 160 -28.74 16.22 5.76
C ASN A 160 -29.97 15.32 6.02
N LYS A 161 -29.79 14.01 5.83
CA LYS A 161 -30.78 12.98 6.15
C LYS A 161 -30.18 11.95 7.12
N PRO A 162 -30.98 11.28 7.95
CA PRO A 162 -30.51 10.21 8.82
C PRO A 162 -29.84 9.09 8.02
N CYS A 163 -28.73 8.57 8.51
CA CYS A 163 -28.06 7.41 7.91
C CYS A 163 -28.78 6.13 8.36
N ILE A 164 -29.39 5.41 7.43
CA ILE A 164 -30.10 4.14 7.68
C ILE A 164 -29.29 2.90 7.24
N ARG A 165 -27.96 3.05 7.10
CA ARG A 165 -27.09 1.96 6.63
C ARG A 165 -27.14 0.75 7.57
N THR A 166 -27.33 -0.44 7.01
CA THR A 166 -27.20 -1.69 7.74
C THR A 166 -25.76 -2.19 7.72
N LEU A 167 -25.13 -2.28 8.88
CA LEU A 167 -23.82 -2.92 9.05
C LEU A 167 -24.05 -4.40 9.40
N LEU A 168 -23.65 -5.30 8.49
CA LEU A 168 -23.74 -6.74 8.71
C LEU A 168 -22.53 -7.23 9.52
N PRO A 169 -22.68 -8.32 10.29
CA PRO A 169 -21.58 -8.90 11.06
C PRO A 169 -20.37 -9.25 10.19
N THR A 170 -19.18 -8.98 10.73
CA THR A 170 -17.91 -9.37 10.11
C THR A 170 -17.81 -10.89 10.04
N ARG A 171 -17.49 -11.42 8.85
CA ARG A 171 -17.20 -12.84 8.66
C ARG A 171 -15.69 -13.05 8.59
N MET A 172 -15.16 -13.83 9.53
CA MET A 172 -13.74 -14.18 9.59
C MET A 172 -13.55 -15.67 9.29
N PHE A 173 -12.50 -15.98 8.53
CA PHE A 173 -12.16 -17.33 8.06
C PHE A 173 -10.75 -17.72 8.49
N ASP A 174 -10.42 -19.02 8.44
CA ASP A 174 -9.08 -19.48 8.79
C ASP A 174 -8.10 -19.25 7.63
N THR A 175 -8.54 -19.51 6.40
CA THR A 175 -7.71 -19.41 5.19
C THR A 175 -8.16 -18.28 4.27
N MET A 176 -7.28 -17.84 3.36
CA MET A 176 -7.64 -16.88 2.32
C MET A 176 -8.65 -17.45 1.33
N ASP A 177 -8.54 -18.74 0.99
CA ASP A 177 -9.42 -19.38 0.02
C ASP A 177 -10.87 -19.44 0.51
N GLU A 178 -11.11 -19.85 1.76
CA GLU A 178 -12.43 -19.84 2.39
C GLU A 178 -13.05 -18.44 2.37
N LYS A 179 -12.24 -17.41 2.66
CA LYS A 179 -12.66 -16.01 2.61
C LYS A 179 -13.10 -15.63 1.20
N TRP A 180 -12.31 -15.95 0.19
CA TRP A 180 -12.61 -15.57 -1.20
C TRP A 180 -13.83 -16.30 -1.74
N GLU A 181 -13.99 -17.58 -1.43
CA GLU A 181 -15.22 -18.33 -1.75
C GLU A 181 -16.45 -17.68 -1.11
N ALA A 182 -16.37 -17.30 0.16
CA ALA A 182 -17.47 -16.66 0.86
C ALA A 182 -17.79 -15.25 0.32
N VAL A 183 -16.78 -14.48 -0.08
CA VAL A 183 -16.96 -13.19 -0.76
C VAL A 183 -17.69 -13.38 -2.08
N VAL A 184 -17.24 -14.30 -2.93
CA VAL A 184 -17.84 -14.55 -4.24
C VAL A 184 -19.26 -15.08 -4.10
N ALA A 185 -19.51 -16.03 -3.19
CA ALA A 185 -20.85 -16.53 -2.90
C ALA A 185 -21.80 -15.42 -2.48
N ARG A 186 -21.35 -14.49 -1.63
CA ARG A 186 -22.15 -13.33 -1.21
C ARG A 186 -22.43 -12.37 -2.35
N VAL A 187 -21.45 -12.13 -3.22
CA VAL A 187 -21.62 -11.29 -4.41
C VAL A 187 -22.66 -11.91 -5.34
N ILE A 188 -22.60 -13.22 -5.58
CA ILE A 188 -23.55 -13.94 -6.44
C ILE A 188 -24.97 -13.81 -5.89
N GLU A 189 -25.17 -14.13 -4.61
CA GLU A 189 -26.47 -14.03 -3.92
C GLU A 189 -27.12 -12.64 -4.09
N LEU A 190 -26.34 -11.58 -3.85
CA LEU A 190 -26.81 -10.20 -4.00
C LEU A 190 -27.04 -9.81 -5.46
N ASN A 191 -26.12 -10.19 -6.34
CA ASN A 191 -26.22 -9.83 -7.75
C ASN A 191 -27.41 -10.51 -8.43
N ASP A 192 -27.74 -11.75 -8.06
CA ASP A 192 -28.90 -12.49 -8.57
C ASP A 192 -30.22 -11.82 -8.19
N THR A 193 -30.28 -11.17 -7.02
CA THR A 193 -31.43 -10.35 -6.60
C THR A 193 -31.43 -8.93 -7.17
N GLY A 194 -30.43 -8.59 -8.00
CA GLY A 194 -30.34 -7.28 -8.67
C GLY A 194 -29.53 -6.23 -7.91
N VAL A 195 -29.08 -6.52 -6.70
CA VAL A 195 -28.39 -5.57 -5.83
C VAL A 195 -27.01 -5.22 -6.40
N PRO A 196 -26.66 -3.93 -6.55
CA PRO A 196 -25.31 -3.53 -6.91
C PRO A 196 -24.33 -3.78 -5.77
N VAL A 197 -23.13 -4.25 -6.12
CA VAL A 197 -22.09 -4.61 -5.17
C VAL A 197 -20.79 -3.86 -5.47
N LEU A 198 -20.26 -3.16 -4.47
CA LEU A 198 -18.92 -2.58 -4.48
C LEU A 198 -18.00 -3.39 -3.57
N ILE A 199 -16.94 -3.95 -4.13
CA ILE A 199 -15.96 -4.77 -3.42
C ILE A 199 -14.67 -3.97 -3.26
N GLY A 200 -14.32 -3.62 -2.03
CA GLY A 200 -13.03 -2.99 -1.71
C GLY A 200 -11.99 -4.03 -1.32
N THR A 201 -10.84 -4.01 -1.98
CA THR A 201 -9.63 -4.76 -1.61
C THR A 201 -8.52 -3.78 -1.25
N ARG A 202 -7.38 -4.24 -0.72
CA ARG A 202 -6.23 -3.42 -0.36
C ARG A 202 -5.09 -3.46 -1.39
N SER A 203 -5.01 -4.54 -2.16
CA SER A 203 -3.98 -4.71 -3.21
C SER A 203 -4.58 -5.06 -4.57
N VAL A 204 -3.80 -4.85 -5.63
CA VAL A 204 -4.19 -5.21 -7.01
C VAL A 204 -4.27 -6.71 -7.14
N LEU A 205 -3.32 -7.45 -6.56
CA LEU A 205 -3.37 -8.91 -6.51
C LEU A 205 -4.69 -9.42 -5.91
N ALA A 206 -5.14 -8.82 -4.80
CA ALA A 206 -6.44 -9.16 -4.21
C ALA A 206 -7.61 -8.79 -5.14
N SER A 207 -7.56 -7.65 -5.84
CA SER A 207 -8.59 -7.30 -6.84
C SER A 207 -8.63 -8.28 -8.02
N GLN A 208 -7.46 -8.67 -8.52
CA GLN A 208 -7.32 -9.64 -9.62
C GLN A 208 -7.81 -11.03 -9.21
N GLU A 209 -7.54 -11.45 -7.97
CA GLU A 209 -8.01 -12.75 -7.47
C GLU A 209 -9.54 -12.80 -7.35
N VAL A 210 -10.16 -11.75 -6.80
CA VAL A 210 -11.63 -11.64 -6.79
C VAL A 210 -12.18 -11.61 -8.21
N SER A 211 -11.56 -10.83 -9.10
CA SER A 211 -11.95 -10.70 -10.50
C SER A 211 -11.93 -12.06 -11.23
N ARG A 212 -10.85 -12.83 -11.04
CA ARG A 212 -10.70 -14.18 -11.61
C ARG A 212 -11.81 -15.11 -11.14
N ARG A 213 -12.14 -15.12 -9.84
CA ARG A 213 -13.21 -15.97 -9.31
C ARG A 213 -14.60 -15.53 -9.78
N LEU A 214 -14.87 -14.23 -9.84
CA LEU A 214 -16.12 -13.70 -10.41
C LEU A 214 -16.29 -14.07 -11.89
N ALA A 215 -15.20 -13.99 -12.67
CA ALA A 215 -15.20 -14.43 -14.06
C ALA A 215 -15.49 -15.94 -14.19
N ALA A 216 -14.89 -16.77 -13.35
CA ALA A 216 -15.17 -18.22 -13.31
C ALA A 216 -16.65 -18.52 -12.96
N SER A 217 -17.28 -17.66 -12.15
CA SER A 217 -18.72 -17.73 -11.84
C SER A 217 -19.61 -16.99 -12.84
N HIS A 218 -19.10 -16.59 -14.00
CA HIS A 218 -19.84 -15.90 -15.07
C HIS A 218 -20.54 -14.62 -14.59
N LYS A 219 -19.91 -13.88 -13.67
CA LYS A 219 -20.40 -12.58 -13.18
C LYS A 219 -19.65 -11.43 -13.84
N PRO A 220 -20.29 -10.67 -14.75
CA PRO A 220 -19.70 -9.48 -15.33
C PRO A 220 -19.38 -8.45 -14.23
N HIS A 221 -18.17 -7.92 -14.24
CA HIS A 221 -17.71 -6.98 -13.24
C HIS A 221 -16.67 -6.02 -13.84
N ARG A 222 -16.45 -4.89 -13.15
CA ARG A 222 -15.42 -3.91 -13.51
C ARG A 222 -14.38 -3.81 -12.40
N VAL A 223 -13.11 -3.69 -12.76
CA VAL A 223 -11.98 -3.59 -11.80
C VAL A 223 -11.31 -2.22 -11.93
N LEU A 224 -11.00 -1.61 -10.79
CA LEU A 224 -10.38 -0.29 -10.68
C LEU A 224 -9.11 -0.38 -9.85
N ASN A 225 -7.99 0.03 -10.43
CA ASN A 225 -6.66 -0.13 -9.84
C ASN A 225 -6.07 1.17 -9.28
N ALA A 226 -6.90 2.20 -9.06
CA ALA A 226 -6.55 3.46 -8.39
C ALA A 226 -5.57 4.35 -9.18
N SER A 227 -5.72 4.41 -10.50
CA SER A 227 -4.98 5.35 -11.36
C SER A 227 -5.62 6.76 -11.42
N GLN A 228 -6.78 6.98 -10.77
CA GLN A 228 -7.49 8.26 -10.72
C GLN A 228 -7.74 8.91 -12.10
N THR A 229 -8.01 8.08 -13.12
CA THR A 229 -8.33 8.54 -14.47
C THR A 229 -9.81 8.94 -14.58
N LYS A 230 -10.16 9.84 -15.51
CA LYS A 230 -11.57 10.15 -15.85
C LYS A 230 -12.42 8.89 -16.09
N ALA A 231 -11.85 7.87 -16.74
CA ALA A 231 -12.51 6.59 -16.97
C ALA A 231 -12.88 5.85 -15.66
N GLU A 232 -12.04 5.91 -14.60
CA GLU A 232 -12.37 5.31 -13.31
C GLU A 232 -13.58 6.01 -12.66
N ALA A 233 -13.67 7.33 -12.81
CA ALA A 233 -14.80 8.10 -12.30
C ALA A 233 -16.11 7.71 -13.00
N GLU A 234 -16.10 7.52 -14.32
CA GLU A 234 -17.28 7.09 -15.08
C GLU A 234 -17.76 5.70 -14.65
N ILE A 235 -16.82 4.76 -14.44
CA ILE A 235 -17.14 3.42 -13.94
C ILE A 235 -17.78 3.50 -12.55
N ILE A 236 -17.23 4.31 -11.65
CA ILE A 236 -17.72 4.45 -10.28
C ILE A 236 -19.11 5.11 -10.24
N ALA A 237 -19.35 6.11 -11.09
CA ALA A 237 -20.66 6.74 -11.19
C ALA A 237 -21.76 5.74 -11.59
N GLN A 238 -21.39 4.69 -12.35
CA GLN A 238 -22.30 3.61 -12.74
C GLN A 238 -22.38 2.47 -11.72
N ALA A 239 -21.55 2.45 -10.66
CA ALA A 239 -21.49 1.34 -9.71
C ALA A 239 -22.78 1.13 -8.91
N GLY A 240 -23.66 2.14 -8.84
CA GLY A 240 -24.94 2.09 -8.15
C GLY A 240 -26.12 1.61 -9.01
N GLN A 241 -25.88 1.20 -10.25
CA GLN A 241 -26.93 0.68 -11.13
C GLN A 241 -27.22 -0.80 -10.86
N ALA A 242 -28.45 -1.25 -11.09
CA ALA A 242 -28.87 -2.63 -10.82
C ALA A 242 -27.92 -3.67 -11.47
N LYS A 243 -27.65 -4.76 -10.75
CA LYS A 243 -26.74 -5.85 -11.13
C LYS A 243 -25.28 -5.46 -11.36
N GLN A 244 -24.86 -4.22 -11.06
CA GLN A 244 -23.45 -3.86 -11.23
C GLN A 244 -22.56 -4.45 -10.15
N ILE A 245 -21.42 -4.98 -10.57
CA ILE A 245 -20.35 -5.44 -9.67
C ILE A 245 -19.10 -4.62 -9.98
N THR A 246 -18.61 -3.89 -8.98
CA THR A 246 -17.40 -3.07 -9.10
C THR A 246 -16.38 -3.51 -8.06
N VAL A 247 -15.17 -3.86 -8.49
CA VAL A 247 -14.02 -4.17 -7.64
C VAL A 247 -13.11 -2.94 -7.63
N ALA A 248 -12.81 -2.41 -6.44
CA ALA A 248 -11.97 -1.24 -6.25
C ALA A 248 -10.77 -1.58 -5.37
N THR A 249 -9.56 -1.41 -5.90
CA THR A 249 -8.35 -1.48 -5.08
C THR A 249 -8.21 -0.23 -4.21
N ASN A 250 -8.01 -0.42 -2.91
CA ASN A 250 -7.99 0.61 -1.89
C ASN A 250 -9.20 1.57 -2.01
N MET A 251 -8.91 2.84 -2.25
CA MET A 251 -9.89 3.90 -2.42
C MET A 251 -9.93 4.37 -3.88
N ALA A 252 -9.80 3.46 -4.86
CA ALA A 252 -10.05 3.79 -6.26
C ALA A 252 -11.43 4.46 -6.41
N GLY A 253 -11.55 5.45 -7.29
CA GLY A 253 -12.79 6.22 -7.43
C GLY A 253 -13.10 7.16 -6.27
N ARG A 254 -12.10 7.57 -5.47
CA ARG A 254 -12.29 8.60 -4.43
C ARG A 254 -12.61 9.94 -5.08
N GLY A 255 -13.62 10.62 -4.54
CA GLY A 255 -14.12 11.90 -5.08
C GLY A 255 -15.39 11.76 -5.92
N THR A 256 -15.65 10.58 -6.49
CA THR A 256 -16.87 10.32 -7.26
C THR A 256 -17.96 9.72 -6.38
N ASP A 257 -19.19 10.25 -6.51
CA ASP A 257 -20.37 9.72 -5.84
C ASP A 257 -20.93 8.50 -6.57
N ILE A 258 -21.54 7.58 -5.82
CA ILE A 258 -22.24 6.41 -6.35
C ILE A 258 -23.72 6.63 -6.11
N LEU A 259 -24.41 7.16 -7.12
CA LEU A 259 -25.84 7.37 -7.07
C LEU A 259 -26.57 6.06 -7.37
N LEU A 260 -27.64 5.80 -6.63
CA LEU A 260 -28.46 4.62 -6.88
C LEU A 260 -29.25 4.78 -8.17
N GLY A 261 -29.27 3.73 -8.99
CA GLY A 261 -30.15 3.63 -10.15
C GLY A 261 -31.63 3.58 -9.76
N ARG A 262 -32.50 3.72 -10.76
CA ARG A 262 -33.94 3.52 -10.58
C ARG A 262 -34.20 2.12 -9.96
N GLU A 263 -35.13 2.03 -9.02
CA GLU A 263 -35.53 0.78 -8.33
C GLU A 263 -34.47 0.13 -7.42
N VAL A 264 -33.20 0.55 -7.49
CA VAL A 264 -32.12 0.02 -6.65
C VAL A 264 -32.37 0.25 -5.16
N ALA A 265 -32.96 1.39 -4.81
CA ALA A 265 -33.36 1.66 -3.43
C ALA A 265 -34.40 0.64 -2.91
N ALA A 266 -35.34 0.21 -3.75
CA ALA A 266 -36.39 -0.73 -3.35
C ALA A 266 -35.87 -2.15 -3.08
N ILE A 267 -34.76 -2.53 -3.73
CA ILE A 267 -34.09 -3.84 -3.55
C ILE A 267 -32.97 -3.80 -2.48
N GLY A 268 -32.88 -2.72 -1.70
CA GLY A 268 -31.96 -2.63 -0.55
C GLY A 268 -30.73 -1.72 -0.75
N GLY A 269 -30.60 -1.08 -1.90
CA GLY A 269 -29.55 -0.10 -2.18
C GLY A 269 -28.18 -0.72 -2.49
N LEU A 270 -27.12 0.11 -2.42
CA LEU A 270 -25.75 -0.36 -2.66
C LEU A 270 -25.27 -1.26 -1.51
N HIS A 271 -24.75 -2.44 -1.84
CA HIS A 271 -24.03 -3.29 -0.90
C HIS A 271 -22.52 -3.10 -1.03
N VAL A 272 -21.83 -2.85 0.07
CA VAL A 272 -20.37 -2.66 0.11
C VAL A 272 -19.71 -3.81 0.85
N ILE A 273 -18.79 -4.49 0.18
CA ILE A 273 -17.97 -5.55 0.77
C ILE A 273 -16.56 -5.01 1.00
N SER A 274 -16.06 -5.07 2.24
CA SER A 274 -14.63 -4.95 2.53
C SER A 274 -14.04 -6.34 2.57
N ALA A 275 -13.18 -6.69 1.60
CA ALA A 275 -12.65 -8.05 1.48
C ALA A 275 -11.40 -8.31 2.34
N GLU A 276 -10.92 -7.27 3.02
CA GLU A 276 -9.88 -7.32 4.06
C GLU A 276 -9.96 -6.04 4.90
N PRO A 277 -9.48 -6.08 6.16
CA PRO A 277 -9.40 -4.91 7.02
C PRO A 277 -8.16 -4.06 6.69
N HIS A 278 -8.32 -2.74 6.63
CA HIS A 278 -7.20 -1.83 6.46
C HIS A 278 -6.44 -1.63 7.78
N GLY A 279 -5.20 -1.14 7.69
CA GLY A 279 -4.39 -0.78 8.86
C GLY A 279 -4.98 0.34 9.71
N SER A 280 -5.96 1.09 9.19
CA SER A 280 -6.71 2.11 9.94
C SER A 280 -8.19 1.93 9.70
N GLY A 281 -8.97 1.83 10.79
CA GLY A 281 -10.43 1.74 10.72
C GLY A 281 -11.08 2.98 10.10
N ARG A 282 -10.34 4.08 9.96
CA ARG A 282 -10.74 5.25 9.17
C ARG A 282 -10.92 4.93 7.69
N VAL A 283 -10.10 4.06 7.12
CA VAL A 283 -10.17 3.69 5.70
C VAL A 283 -11.35 2.75 5.47
N ASP A 284 -11.55 1.77 6.35
CA ASP A 284 -12.72 0.88 6.28
C ASP A 284 -14.03 1.66 6.33
N ARG A 285 -14.13 2.66 7.21
CA ARG A 285 -15.32 3.53 7.26
C ARG A 285 -15.51 4.41 6.03
N GLN A 286 -14.44 4.79 5.34
CA GLN A 286 -14.57 5.50 4.06
C GLN A 286 -15.15 4.59 2.99
N LEU A 287 -14.75 3.32 2.97
CA LEU A 287 -15.32 2.31 2.08
C LEU A 287 -16.80 2.08 2.41
N PHE A 288 -17.15 1.82 3.67
CA PHE A 288 -18.54 1.65 4.09
C PHE A 288 -19.40 2.90 3.85
N GLY A 289 -18.81 4.09 3.94
CA GLY A 289 -19.43 5.38 3.62
C GLY A 289 -19.77 5.58 2.14
N ARG A 290 -19.43 4.63 1.26
CA ARG A 290 -19.90 4.60 -0.14
C ARG A 290 -21.36 4.18 -0.25
N ALA A 291 -21.89 3.41 0.71
CA ALA A 291 -23.30 3.02 0.77
C ALA A 291 -24.15 3.96 1.65
N ALA A 292 -25.46 3.96 1.39
CA ALA A 292 -26.49 4.67 2.14
C ALA A 292 -26.26 6.19 2.23
N ARG A 293 -26.02 6.82 1.08
CA ARG A 293 -25.84 8.27 0.98
C ARG A 293 -27.19 8.98 0.95
N GLN A 294 -27.26 10.19 1.50
CA GLN A 294 -28.49 11.00 1.52
C GLN A 294 -29.74 10.25 2.01
N GLY A 295 -29.58 9.37 3.00
CA GLY A 295 -30.68 8.59 3.58
C GLY A 295 -31.14 7.40 2.73
N ASP A 296 -30.44 7.09 1.63
CA ASP A 296 -30.70 5.90 0.83
C ASP A 296 -30.50 4.62 1.67
N PRO A 297 -31.23 3.54 1.35
CA PRO A 297 -30.91 2.23 1.89
C PRO A 297 -29.55 1.77 1.36
N GLY A 298 -28.93 0.88 2.10
CA GLY A 298 -27.65 0.31 1.73
C GLY A 298 -27.09 -0.49 2.89
N SER A 299 -26.16 -1.38 2.55
CA SER A 299 -25.56 -2.25 3.55
C SER A 299 -24.06 -2.39 3.34
N ALA A 300 -23.35 -2.74 4.40
CA ALA A 300 -21.92 -2.98 4.35
C ALA A 300 -21.55 -4.23 5.16
N GLN A 301 -20.61 -5.02 4.66
CA GLN A 301 -20.10 -6.21 5.33
C GLN A 301 -18.58 -6.33 5.17
N MET A 302 -17.91 -6.81 6.22
CA MET A 302 -16.49 -7.14 6.17
C MET A 302 -16.28 -8.65 6.10
N PHE A 303 -15.39 -9.07 5.21
CA PHE A 303 -14.85 -10.41 5.11
C PHE A 303 -13.36 -10.35 5.40
N THR A 304 -12.86 -11.26 6.21
CA THR A 304 -11.45 -11.27 6.63
C THR A 304 -10.97 -12.69 6.88
N SER A 305 -9.66 -12.90 6.85
CA SER A 305 -9.02 -14.18 7.12
C SER A 305 -7.95 -14.00 8.20
N ALA A 306 -7.68 -15.02 9.01
CA ALA A 306 -6.53 -15.05 9.91
C ALA A 306 -5.18 -14.87 9.16
N GLU A 307 -5.17 -15.11 7.86
CA GLU A 307 -4.03 -14.95 6.96
C GLU A 307 -3.87 -13.52 6.40
N ASP A 308 -4.85 -12.62 6.60
CA ASP A 308 -4.76 -11.24 6.11
C ASP A 308 -3.53 -10.50 6.68
N ASP A 309 -2.95 -9.64 5.85
CA ASP A 309 -1.69 -8.92 6.12
C ASP A 309 -1.72 -8.07 7.40
N LEU A 310 -2.90 -7.54 7.75
CA LEU A 310 -3.09 -6.81 9.00
C LEU A 310 -2.73 -7.68 10.21
N PHE A 311 -3.18 -8.94 10.23
CA PHE A 311 -2.95 -9.83 11.36
C PHE A 311 -1.57 -10.46 11.32
N THR A 312 -1.04 -10.78 10.14
CA THR A 312 0.32 -11.33 10.00
C THR A 312 1.35 -10.36 10.60
N ARG A 313 1.19 -9.05 10.37
CA ARG A 313 2.09 -7.99 10.87
C ARG A 313 1.80 -7.59 12.30
N HIS A 314 0.53 -7.37 12.65
CA HIS A 314 0.18 -6.70 13.90
C HIS A 314 -0.40 -7.62 14.99
N ALA A 315 -0.87 -8.82 14.63
CA ALA A 315 -1.51 -9.76 15.56
C ALA A 315 -1.06 -11.22 15.38
N LYS A 316 0.19 -11.47 14.95
CA LYS A 316 0.71 -12.78 14.53
C LYS A 316 0.37 -13.95 15.45
N ARG A 317 0.48 -13.77 16.77
CA ARG A 317 0.17 -14.80 17.78
C ARG A 317 -1.34 -14.95 18.02
N LEU A 318 -2.04 -13.82 18.13
CA LEU A 318 -3.47 -13.77 18.48
C LEU A 318 -4.38 -14.25 17.35
N ARG A 319 -3.92 -14.15 16.09
CA ARG A 319 -4.71 -14.56 14.92
C ARG A 319 -5.13 -16.03 14.95
N LYS A 320 -4.34 -16.92 15.57
CA LYS A 320 -4.69 -18.35 15.69
C LYS A 320 -5.84 -18.61 16.67
N SER A 321 -6.08 -17.68 17.60
CA SER A 321 -7.13 -17.79 18.63
C SER A 321 -8.30 -16.86 18.34
N TRP A 322 -8.49 -16.47 17.06
CA TRP A 322 -9.51 -15.49 16.69
C TRP A 322 -10.93 -15.91 17.05
N ARG A 323 -11.23 -17.23 17.06
CA ARG A 323 -12.53 -17.77 17.48
C ARG A 323 -12.89 -17.44 18.94
N LEU A 324 -11.90 -17.41 19.82
CA LEU A 324 -12.09 -17.05 21.24
C LEU A 324 -12.17 -15.52 21.45
N ILE A 325 -11.38 -14.77 20.68
CA ILE A 325 -11.29 -13.32 20.79
C ILE A 325 -12.50 -12.63 20.14
N GLY A 326 -12.99 -13.18 19.03
CA GLY A 326 -13.95 -12.57 18.12
C GLY A 326 -13.27 -11.66 17.08
N ALA A 327 -13.78 -11.71 15.85
CA ALA A 327 -13.22 -11.01 14.69
C ALA A 327 -13.07 -9.49 14.93
N GLU A 328 -14.12 -8.83 15.42
CA GLU A 328 -14.11 -7.37 15.63
C GLU A 328 -13.11 -6.92 16.70
N LYS A 329 -12.92 -7.70 17.77
CA LYS A 329 -11.94 -7.37 18.81
C LYS A 329 -10.52 -7.55 18.26
N LEU A 330 -10.27 -8.61 17.49
CA LEU A 330 -8.99 -8.86 16.87
C LEU A 330 -8.62 -7.77 15.84
N ILE A 331 -9.57 -7.37 15.00
CA ILE A 331 -9.39 -6.26 14.03
C ILE A 331 -9.03 -4.98 14.77
N ARG A 332 -9.82 -4.58 15.78
CA ARG A 332 -9.55 -3.37 16.57
C ARG A 332 -8.17 -3.39 17.22
N PHE A 333 -7.76 -4.52 17.79
CA PHE A 333 -6.43 -4.69 18.35
C PHE A 333 -5.32 -4.49 17.30
N ALA A 334 -5.45 -5.16 16.15
CA ALA A 334 -4.46 -5.10 15.09
C ALA A 334 -4.36 -3.69 14.49
N GLN A 335 -5.49 -3.03 14.24
CA GLN A 335 -5.57 -1.64 13.77
C GLN A 335 -4.95 -0.66 14.78
N ALA A 336 -5.24 -0.81 16.07
CA ALA A 336 -4.66 0.07 17.09
C ALA A 336 -3.13 -0.02 17.11
N LYS A 337 -2.56 -1.22 16.90
CA LYS A 337 -1.10 -1.40 16.80
C LYS A 337 -0.53 -0.82 15.50
N ALA A 338 -1.20 -1.02 14.37
CA ALA A 338 -0.82 -0.44 13.08
C ALA A 338 -0.85 1.10 13.12
N GLU A 339 -1.91 1.68 13.67
CA GLU A 339 -2.05 3.14 13.82
C GLU A 339 -1.03 3.72 14.79
N ARG A 340 -0.70 3.02 15.88
CA ARG A 340 0.35 3.46 16.81
C ARG A 340 1.71 3.54 16.12
N LEU A 341 2.07 2.53 15.32
CA LEU A 341 3.30 2.53 14.54
C LEU A 341 3.30 3.67 13.50
N ALA A 342 2.19 3.84 12.78
CA ALA A 342 2.07 4.92 11.80
C ALA A 342 2.17 6.31 12.44
N ARG A 343 1.57 6.51 13.62
CA ARG A 343 1.67 7.74 14.41
C ARG A 343 3.09 7.99 14.89
N PHE A 344 3.79 6.96 15.35
CA PHE A 344 5.20 7.07 15.72
C PHE A 344 6.05 7.55 14.54
N ASN A 345 5.91 6.94 13.36
CA ASN A 345 6.63 7.34 12.16
C ASN A 345 6.35 8.80 11.77
N ARG A 346 5.09 9.25 11.82
CA ARG A 346 4.73 10.64 11.54
C ARG A 346 5.34 11.63 12.53
N LYS A 347 5.42 11.26 13.82
CA LYS A 347 6.12 12.08 14.83
C LYS A 347 7.62 12.18 14.56
N GLN A 348 8.26 11.12 14.05
CA GLN A 348 9.68 11.19 13.68
C GLN A 348 9.92 12.12 12.49
N VAL A 349 9.03 12.10 11.49
CA VAL A 349 9.09 13.06 10.38
C VAL A 349 8.99 14.51 10.89
N LEU A 350 8.01 14.79 11.76
CA LEU A 350 7.86 16.12 12.36
C LEU A 350 9.08 16.57 13.15
N LYS A 351 9.67 15.69 13.98
CA LYS A 351 10.91 15.99 14.70
C LYS A 351 12.07 16.32 13.76
N SER A 352 12.17 15.60 12.65
CA SER A 352 13.18 15.88 11.62
C SER A 352 12.94 17.24 10.97
N ASP A 353 11.68 17.61 10.71
CA ASP A 353 11.35 18.90 10.14
C ASP A 353 11.67 20.05 11.12
N ASP A 354 11.30 19.91 12.39
CA ASP A 354 11.58 20.91 13.44
C ASP A 354 13.10 21.04 13.70
N TRP A 355 13.86 19.94 13.59
CA TRP A 355 15.32 19.98 13.64
C TRP A 355 15.90 20.74 12.46
N MET A 356 15.40 20.53 11.24
CA MET A 356 15.85 21.31 10.08
C MET A 356 15.59 22.81 10.25
N ASP A 357 14.47 23.20 10.86
CA ASP A 357 14.15 24.61 11.13
C ASP A 357 15.08 25.26 12.17
N THR A 358 15.62 24.47 13.10
CA THR A 358 16.52 24.95 14.15
C THR A 358 18.00 24.87 13.75
N ALA A 359 18.37 23.90 12.91
CA ALA A 359 19.75 23.62 12.52
C ALA A 359 20.19 24.36 11.24
N LEU A 360 19.26 24.85 10.42
CA LEU A 360 19.56 25.69 9.25
C LEU A 360 19.23 27.14 9.61
N PRO A 361 20.19 27.92 10.11
CA PRO A 361 20.00 29.36 10.22
C PRO A 361 19.92 29.93 8.81
N PHE A 362 18.79 30.53 8.48
CA PHE A 362 18.70 31.46 7.35
C PHE A 362 19.28 32.81 7.76
#